data_AF-A0A6I6JLM9-F1
#
_entry.id   AF-A0A6I6JLM9-F1
#
_cell.length_a   1.000
_cell.length_b   1.000
_cell.length_c   1.000
_cell.angle_alpha   90.00
_cell.angle_beta   90.00
_cell.angle_gamma   90.00
#
_symmetry.space_group_name_H-M   'P 1'
#
loop_
_entity.id
_entity.type
_entity.pdbx_description
1 polymer ?
#
loop_
_entity_poly.entity_id
_entity_poly.type
_entity_poly.pdbx_seq_one_letter_code
_entity_poly.pdbx_strand_id
1 'polypeptide(L)'
;MKSNCRLLYKSNNTHLQTSLPVYFYGLPDGNIYLIYARFYEINFNKSGLEFVFAVLENYYYDFETEKVVALKSMDKNLSSFRKEVESKEPQLRIVKSYRNIKSFVEAQRFLGKKADEMVNILL
;
A
#
# COMPACT_ATOMS: atom_id res chain seq x y z
N MET A 1 -18.19 3.45 -12.86
CA MET A 1 -18.01 3.40 -11.39
C MET A 1 -16.59 3.79 -11.05
N LYS A 2 -16.42 4.69 -10.08
CA LYS A 2 -15.11 4.99 -9.51
C LYS A 2 -14.63 3.77 -8.70
N SER A 3 -13.38 3.32 -8.87
CA SER A 3 -12.80 2.17 -8.13
C SER A 3 -12.81 2.40 -6.61
N ASN A 4 -13.17 1.40 -5.79
CA ASN A 4 -13.07 1.51 -4.32
C ASN A 4 -11.64 1.39 -3.78
N CYS A 5 -10.69 1.05 -4.65
CA CYS A 5 -9.26 1.09 -4.37
C CYS A 5 -8.63 2.24 -5.17
N ARG A 6 -8.09 3.25 -4.47
CA ARG A 6 -7.58 4.50 -5.06
C ARG A 6 -6.05 4.50 -5.06
N LEU A 7 -5.42 4.49 -6.23
CA LEU A 7 -3.96 4.65 -6.29
C LEU A 7 -3.57 6.09 -5.90
N LEU A 8 -2.81 6.24 -4.83
CA LEU A 8 -2.36 7.54 -4.31
C LEU A 8 -1.00 7.93 -4.89
N TYR A 9 -0.10 6.93 -4.93
CA TYR A 9 1.30 7.16 -5.23
C TYR A 9 2.02 5.86 -5.59
N LYS A 10 3.07 5.98 -6.42
CA LYS A 10 4.03 4.90 -6.71
C LYS A 10 5.42 5.46 -6.45
N SER A 11 6.24 4.75 -5.68
CA SER A 11 7.63 5.14 -5.45
C SER A 11 8.56 3.96 -5.68
N ASN A 12 9.74 4.25 -6.22
CA ASN A 12 10.86 3.32 -6.27
C ASN A 12 11.94 3.65 -5.22
N ASN A 13 11.73 4.73 -4.45
CA ASN A 13 12.70 5.32 -3.53
C ASN A 13 12.18 5.27 -2.08
N THR A 14 11.50 4.19 -1.73
CA THR A 14 11.10 3.97 -0.33
C THR A 14 12.25 3.34 0.44
N HIS A 15 12.34 3.61 1.73
CA HIS A 15 13.26 2.94 2.65
C HIS A 15 12.83 1.49 3.02
N LEU A 16 12.04 0.84 2.16
CA LEU A 16 11.62 -0.54 2.36
C LEU A 16 12.68 -1.51 1.87
N GLN A 17 12.66 -2.73 2.40
CA GLN A 17 13.56 -3.82 2.00
C GLN A 17 13.17 -4.39 0.63
N THR A 18 13.16 -3.54 -0.39
CA THR A 18 12.92 -3.89 -1.79
C THR A 18 13.53 -2.85 -2.70
N SER A 19 14.11 -3.30 -3.82
CA SER A 19 14.49 -2.44 -4.95
C SER A 19 13.37 -2.30 -5.99
N LEU A 20 12.23 -2.96 -5.75
CA LEU A 20 11.07 -2.96 -6.63
C LEU A 20 10.08 -1.84 -6.25
N PRO A 21 9.19 -1.44 -7.17
CA PRO A 21 8.23 -0.40 -6.91
C PRO A 21 7.31 -0.70 -5.71
N VAL A 22 6.91 0.36 -5.02
CA VAL A 22 5.95 0.35 -3.92
C VAL A 22 4.75 1.19 -4.29
N TYR A 23 3.57 0.59 -4.25
CA TYR A 23 2.32 1.23 -4.65
C TYR A 23 1.47 1.50 -3.42
N PHE A 24 1.03 2.74 -3.27
CA PHE A 24 0.22 3.22 -2.15
C PHE A 24 -1.22 3.40 -2.61
N TYR A 25 -2.16 2.83 -1.86
CA TYR A 25 -3.58 2.84 -2.16
C TYR A 25 -4.40 3.30 -0.96
N GLY A 26 -5.36 4.20 -1.20
CA GLY A 26 -6.39 4.57 -0.23
C GLY A 26 -7.63 3.68 -0.41
N LEU A 27 -8.13 3.13 0.70
CA LEU A 27 -9.32 2.27 0.74
C LEU A 27 -10.44 2.89 1.60
N PRO A 28 -11.69 2.41 1.51
CA PRO A 28 -12.85 2.97 2.21
C PRO A 28 -12.80 2.80 3.73
N ASP A 29 -11.98 1.87 4.23
CA ASP A 29 -11.77 1.62 5.67
C ASP A 29 -10.88 2.68 6.34
N GLY A 30 -10.54 3.75 5.63
CA GLY A 30 -9.68 4.81 6.12
C GLY A 30 -8.18 4.49 6.08
N ASN A 31 -7.79 3.28 5.66
CA ASN A 31 -6.39 2.88 5.68
C ASN A 31 -5.68 3.21 4.36
N ILE A 32 -4.37 3.48 4.46
CA ILE A 32 -3.47 3.50 3.31
C ILE A 32 -2.74 2.17 3.24
N TYR A 33 -3.04 1.40 2.20
CA TYR A 33 -2.40 0.13 1.91
C TYR A 33 -1.19 0.29 1.00
N LEU A 34 -0.17 -0.51 1.25
CA LEU A 34 0.99 -0.65 0.38
C LEU A 34 0.95 -2.02 -0.28
N ILE A 35 1.29 -2.04 -1.57
CA ILE A 35 1.65 -3.25 -2.30
C ILE A 35 3.09 -3.09 -2.77
N TYR A 36 3.95 -4.02 -2.36
CA TYR A 36 5.30 -4.11 -2.89
C TYR A 36 5.74 -5.57 -3.00
N ALA A 37 6.64 -5.84 -3.92
CA ALA A 37 7.27 -7.16 -4.03
C ALA A 37 8.60 -7.15 -3.29
N ARG A 38 8.98 -8.26 -2.66
CA ARG A 38 10.33 -8.47 -2.13
C ARG A 38 10.80 -9.88 -2.42
N PHE A 39 12.12 -10.04 -2.50
CA PHE A 39 12.73 -11.35 -2.63
C PHE A 39 12.78 -12.04 -1.27
N TYR A 40 12.63 -13.36 -1.28
CA TYR A 40 12.88 -14.21 -0.12
C TYR A 40 13.78 -15.38 -0.55
N GLU A 41 14.61 -15.87 0.35
CA GLU A 41 15.46 -17.02 0.07
C GLU A 41 14.65 -18.32 0.17
N ILE A 42 14.76 -19.18 -0.84
CA ILE A 42 14.18 -20.53 -0.83
C ILE A 42 15.25 -21.52 -0.36
N ASN A 43 16.44 -21.41 -0.93
CA ASN A 43 17.66 -22.12 -0.56
C ASN A 43 18.88 -21.43 -1.19
N PHE A 44 20.08 -21.96 -0.93
CA PHE A 44 21.33 -21.42 -1.47
C PHE A 44 21.24 -21.20 -2.99
N ASN A 45 21.46 -19.95 -3.42
CA ASN A 45 21.35 -19.48 -4.81
C ASN A 45 19.95 -19.56 -5.47
N LYS A 46 18.85 -19.74 -4.72
CA LYS A 46 17.49 -19.55 -5.26
C LYS A 46 16.68 -18.60 -4.40
N SER A 47 16.22 -17.53 -5.03
CA SER A 47 15.25 -16.60 -4.47
C SER A 47 13.88 -16.81 -5.09
N GLY A 48 12.85 -16.64 -4.26
CA GLY A 48 11.47 -16.46 -4.70
C GLY A 48 11.08 -14.99 -4.62
N LEU A 49 9.93 -14.67 -5.21
CA LEU A 49 9.29 -13.35 -5.10
C LEU A 49 8.00 -13.50 -4.30
N GLU A 50 7.76 -12.60 -3.35
CA GLU A 50 6.46 -12.48 -2.69
C GLU A 50 5.94 -11.05 -2.80
N PHE A 51 4.61 -10.92 -2.93
CA PHE A 51 3.91 -9.65 -2.85
C PHE A 51 3.43 -9.43 -1.42
N VAL A 52 3.86 -8.34 -0.82
CA VAL A 52 3.53 -7.92 0.53
C VAL A 52 2.43 -6.86 0.47
N PHE A 53 1.42 -7.05 1.31
CA PHE A 53 0.33 -6.11 1.56
C PHE A 53 0.51 -5.59 2.98
N ALA A 54 0.69 -4.29 3.13
CA ALA A 54 0.90 -3.64 4.42
C ALA A 54 -0.03 -2.44 4.57
N VAL A 55 -0.23 -1.99 5.80
CA VAL A 55 -0.93 -0.74 6.13
C VAL A 55 0.08 0.26 6.67
N LEU A 56 -0.07 1.52 6.26
CA LEU A 56 0.70 2.65 6.77
C LEU A 56 0.05 3.17 8.06
N GLU A 57 0.77 3.11 9.18
CA GLU A 57 0.17 3.33 10.51
C GLU A 57 0.08 4.81 10.91
N ASN A 58 0.81 5.71 10.26
CA ASN A 58 0.85 7.14 10.64
C ASN A 58 -0.08 8.04 9.84
N TYR A 59 -0.90 7.45 8.97
CA TYR A 59 -1.76 8.17 8.05
C TYR A 59 -3.11 7.48 7.93
N TYR A 60 -4.14 8.27 7.67
CA TYR A 60 -5.42 7.76 7.21
C TYR A 60 -5.78 8.39 5.87
N TYR A 61 -6.65 7.71 5.12
CA TYR A 61 -7.22 8.17 3.87
C TYR A 61 -8.67 8.55 4.10
N ASP A 62 -9.00 9.82 3.91
CA ASP A 62 -10.39 10.26 3.81
C ASP A 62 -10.90 9.90 2.41
N PHE A 63 -11.74 8.87 2.34
CA PHE A 63 -12.25 8.34 1.08
C PHE A 63 -13.23 9.29 0.38
N GLU A 64 -14.00 10.06 1.15
CA GLU A 64 -15.00 11.00 0.64
C GLU A 64 -14.33 12.23 0.03
N THR A 65 -13.34 12.79 0.73
CA THR A 65 -12.62 13.97 0.24
C THR A 65 -11.39 13.63 -0.60
N GLU A 66 -11.07 12.34 -0.75
CA GLU A 66 -9.89 11.78 -1.42
C GLU A 66 -8.56 12.35 -0.88
N LYS A 67 -8.50 12.68 0.42
CA LYS A 67 -7.33 13.28 1.07
C LYS A 67 -6.55 12.28 1.92
N VAL A 68 -5.24 12.46 1.95
CA VAL A 68 -4.34 11.77 2.89
C VAL A 68 -4.12 12.68 4.09
N VAL A 69 -4.28 12.16 5.29
CA VAL A 69 -4.15 12.92 6.53
C VAL A 69 -3.18 12.21 7.47
N ALA A 70 -2.25 12.96 8.05
CA ALA A 70 -1.28 12.43 9.00
C ALA A 70 -1.86 12.44 10.42
N LEU A 71 -1.69 11.35 11.17
CA LEU A 71 -2.24 11.23 12.54
C LEU A 71 -1.56 12.18 13.54
N LYS A 72 -0.30 12.56 13.31
CA LYS A 72 0.53 13.33 14.26
C LYS A 72 0.83 14.77 13.83
N SER A 73 0.26 15.27 12.74
CA SER A 73 0.49 16.65 12.29
C SER A 73 -0.74 17.24 11.60
N MET A 74 -1.03 18.51 11.88
CA MET A 74 -2.05 19.27 11.14
C MET A 74 -1.62 19.40 9.68
N ASP A 75 -2.43 18.83 8.78
CA ASP A 75 -2.37 18.89 7.32
C ASP A 75 -1.02 18.60 6.64
N LYS A 76 -0.95 17.43 5.99
CA LYS A 76 0.01 17.17 4.92
C LYS A 76 -0.75 16.93 3.63
N ASN A 77 -0.65 17.88 2.72
CA ASN A 77 -1.01 17.65 1.33
C ASN A 77 -0.20 16.46 0.75
N LEU A 78 -0.69 15.89 -0.36
CA LEU A 78 -0.12 14.69 -0.97
C LEU A 78 1.38 14.82 -1.30
N SER A 79 1.88 16.01 -1.62
CA SER A 79 3.31 16.25 -1.88
C SER A 79 4.17 16.08 -0.61
N SER A 80 3.68 16.55 0.54
CA SER A 80 4.34 16.36 1.83
C SER A 80 4.36 14.89 2.25
N PHE A 81 3.26 14.17 1.98
CA PHE A 81 3.18 12.72 2.17
C PHE A 81 4.27 11.98 1.36
N ARG A 82 4.38 12.27 0.06
CA ARG A 82 5.38 11.63 -0.83
C ARG A 82 6.81 11.83 -0.33
N LYS A 83 7.16 13.07 -0.01
CA LYS A 83 8.49 13.40 0.51
C LYS A 83 8.79 12.63 1.79
N GLU A 84 7.80 12.49 2.67
CA GLU A 84 8.00 11.80 3.94
C GLU A 84 8.28 10.30 3.77
N VAL A 85 7.45 9.60 2.98
CA VAL A 85 7.62 8.15 2.74
C VAL A 85 8.92 7.80 1.99
N GLU A 86 9.50 8.77 1.28
CA GLU A 86 10.80 8.65 0.60
C GLU A 86 11.99 9.08 1.46
N SER A 87 11.77 9.86 2.52
CA SER A 87 12.85 10.43 3.36
C SER A 87 13.23 9.61 4.58
N LYS A 88 12.35 8.70 5.01
CA LYS A 88 12.56 7.85 6.20
C LYS A 88 11.82 6.52 6.06
N GLU A 89 12.20 5.56 6.89
CA GLU A 89 11.51 4.27 6.96
C GLU A 89 10.05 4.44 7.40
N PRO A 90 9.07 4.03 6.57
CA PRO A 90 7.66 4.16 6.92
C PRO A 90 7.29 3.17 8.03
N GLN A 91 6.43 3.61 8.96
CA GLN A 91 5.87 2.72 9.98
C GLN A 91 4.74 1.91 9.37
N LEU A 92 5.01 0.62 9.16
CA LEU A 92 4.11 -0.29 8.48
C LEU A 92 3.71 -1.44 9.39
N ARG A 93 2.48 -1.92 9.19
CA ARG A 93 2.04 -3.23 9.64
C ARG A 93 1.78 -4.13 8.43
N ILE A 94 2.54 -5.21 8.32
CA ILE A 94 2.30 -6.22 7.28
C ILE A 94 0.97 -6.92 7.61
N VAL A 95 0.02 -6.85 6.69
CA VAL A 95 -1.28 -7.52 6.80
C VAL A 95 -1.15 -8.95 6.28
N LYS A 96 -0.50 -9.12 5.13
CA LYS A 96 -0.32 -10.43 4.50
C LYS A 96 0.77 -10.39 3.43
N SER A 97 1.39 -11.53 3.16
CA SER A 97 2.20 -11.73 1.95
C SER A 97 1.70 -12.93 1.14
N TYR A 98 1.95 -12.89 -0.17
CA TYR A 98 1.52 -13.90 -1.12
C TYR A 98 2.64 -14.26 -2.07
N ARG A 99 2.98 -15.55 -2.13
CA ARG A 99 4.00 -16.11 -3.05
C ARG A 99 3.42 -16.58 -4.38
N ASN A 100 2.10 -16.73 -4.46
CA ASN A 100 1.38 -17.18 -5.65
C ASN A 100 0.90 -16.03 -6.56
N ILE A 101 0.95 -14.78 -6.08
CA ILE A 101 0.69 -13.59 -6.90
C ILE A 101 1.93 -13.31 -7.75
N LYS A 102 1.73 -13.16 -9.05
CA LYS A 102 2.83 -13.07 -10.03
C LYS A 102 3.08 -11.67 -10.56
N SER A 103 2.19 -10.72 -10.28
CA SER A 103 2.31 -9.35 -10.81
C SER A 103 1.64 -8.31 -9.92
N PHE A 104 2.05 -7.05 -10.07
CA PHE A 104 1.36 -5.90 -9.46
C PHE A 104 -0.09 -5.78 -9.91
N VAL A 105 -0.41 -6.18 -11.15
CA VAL A 105 -1.79 -6.15 -11.67
C VAL A 105 -2.66 -7.15 -10.90
N GLU A 106 -2.16 -8.36 -10.67
CA GLU A 106 -2.86 -9.35 -9.82
C GLU A 106 -2.98 -8.88 -8.38
N ALA A 107 -1.91 -8.32 -7.80
CA ALA A 107 -1.93 -7.78 -6.46
C ALA A 107 -2.96 -6.65 -6.31
N GLN A 108 -3.03 -5.74 -7.28
CA GLN A 108 -4.00 -4.66 -7.31
C GLN A 108 -5.43 -5.19 -7.43
N ARG A 109 -5.68 -6.20 -8.27
CA ARG A 109 -7.00 -6.85 -8.36
C ARG A 109 -7.39 -7.49 -7.03
N PHE A 110 -6.45 -8.11 -6.33
CA PHE A 110 -6.70 -8.70 -5.01
C PHE A 110 -7.12 -7.62 -4.00
N LEU A 111 -6.39 -6.51 -3.94
CA LEU A 111 -6.75 -5.38 -3.06
C LEU A 111 -8.07 -4.73 -3.46
N GLY A 112 -8.34 -4.60 -4.77
CA GLY A 112 -9.57 -4.05 -5.31
C GLY A 112 -10.80 -4.85 -4.87
N LYS A 113 -10.75 -6.19 -4.97
CA LYS A 113 -11.83 -7.06 -4.48
C LYS A 113 -12.10 -6.86 -3.00
N LYS A 114 -11.04 -6.77 -2.18
CA LYS A 114 -11.18 -6.48 -0.75
C LYS A 114 -11.84 -5.13 -0.50
N ALA A 115 -11.50 -4.11 -1.29
CA ALA A 115 -12.13 -2.79 -1.19
C ALA A 115 -13.62 -2.82 -1.57
N ASP A 116 -13.99 -3.59 -2.60
CA ASP A 116 -15.39 -3.76 -3.01
C ASP A 116 -16.21 -4.50 -1.94
N GLU A 117 -15.63 -5.53 -1.31
CA GLU A 117 -16.24 -6.25 -0.19
C GLU A 117 -16.51 -5.33 1.01
N MET A 118 -15.62 -4.36 1.30
CA MET A 118 -15.83 -3.40 2.39
C MET A 118 -17.06 -2.51 2.16
N VAL A 119 -17.26 -2.04 0.93
CA VAL A 119 -18.40 -1.18 0.60
C VAL A 119 -19.71 -1.96 0.64
N ASN A 120 -19.70 -3.22 0.19
CA ASN A 120 -20.89 -4.07 0.21
C ASN A 120 -21.36 -4.47 1.62
N ILE A 121 -20.50 -4.34 2.64
CA ILE A 121 -20.87 -4.57 4.06
C ILE A 121 -21.53 -3.33 4.68
N LEU A 122 -21.32 -2.15 4.10
CA LEU A 122 -21.83 -0.86 4.59
C LEU A 122 -23.19 -0.46 3.97
N LEU A 123 -23.68 -1.22 3.00
CA LEU A 123 -24.96 -1.02 2.29
C LEU A 123 -25.97 -2.12 2.66
#